data_AF-A0A8T7L7A0-F1
#
_entry.id   AF-A0A8T7L7A0-F1
#
_cell.length_a   1.000
_cell.length_b   1.000
_cell.length_c   1.000
_cell.angle_alpha   90.00
_cell.angle_beta   90.00
_cell.angle_gamma   90.00
#
_symmetry.space_group_name_H-M   'P 1'
#
loop_
_entity.id
_entity.type
_entity.pdbx_description
1 polymer ?
#
loop_
_entity_poly.entity_id
_entity_poly.type
_entity_poly.pdbx_seq_one_letter_code
_entity_poly.pdbx_strand_id
1 'polypeptide(L)'
;MLRFLVSLILGLVVGLGIGLYLGWVRFPVEFVDSPASSLSQRYKDDFIVMVASGYVKDGDLGGAVERLRLLGVANIPAFVQEVTERYISNSQNADDISVLVALSESLGRLTPIMQPYRQISGTGG
;
A
#
# COMPACT_ATOMS: atom_id res chain seq x y z
N MET A 1 48.89 14.95 -30.16
CA MET A 1 47.48 14.59 -29.91
C MET A 1 47.33 13.54 -28.81
N LEU A 2 48.09 12.44 -28.82
CA LEU A 2 47.97 11.33 -27.85
C LEU A 2 48.12 11.75 -26.37
N ARG A 3 49.00 12.71 -26.06
CA ARG A 3 49.25 13.20 -24.69
C ARG A 3 48.04 13.89 -24.06
N PHE A 4 47.23 14.57 -24.88
CA PHE A 4 46.01 15.26 -24.44
C PHE A 4 44.86 14.28 -24.18
N LEU A 5 44.75 13.25 -25.05
CA LEU A 5 43.82 12.14 -24.85
C LEU A 5 44.12 11.38 -23.55
N VAL A 6 45.40 11.16 -23.23
CA VAL A 6 45.80 10.51 -21.98
C VAL A 6 45.42 11.35 -20.76
N SER A 7 45.65 12.67 -20.77
CA SER A 7 45.24 13.53 -19.64
C SER A 7 43.72 13.60 -19.47
N LEU A 8 42.97 13.58 -20.58
CA LEU A 8 41.50 13.60 -20.55
C LEU A 8 40.94 12.30 -19.95
N ILE A 9 41.46 11.15 -20.39
CA ILE A 9 41.07 9.85 -19.86
C ILE A 9 41.45 9.73 -18.38
N LEU A 10 42.63 10.21 -18.00
CA LEU A 10 43.08 10.14 -16.60
C LEU A 10 42.18 10.98 -15.68
N GLY A 11 41.81 12.19 -16.09
CA GLY A 11 40.86 13.03 -15.35
C GLY A 11 39.48 12.40 -15.24
N LEU A 12 38.99 11.77 -16.32
CA LEU A 12 37.71 11.07 -16.34
C LEU A 12 37.70 9.87 -15.39
N VAL A 13 38.76 9.05 -15.40
CA VAL A 13 38.89 7.88 -14.52
C VAL A 13 38.95 8.30 -13.06
N VAL A 14 39.69 9.37 -12.74
CA VAL A 14 39.78 9.88 -11.37
C VAL A 14 38.44 10.47 -10.92
N GLY A 15 37.77 11.26 -11.76
CA GLY A 15 36.46 11.82 -11.45
C GLY A 15 35.38 10.76 -11.26
N LEU A 16 35.36 9.74 -12.13
CA LEU A 16 34.46 8.59 -12.00
C LEU A 16 34.77 7.78 -10.76
N GLY A 17 36.05 7.50 -10.48
CA GLY A 17 36.47 6.75 -9.31
C GLY A 17 36.05 7.44 -8.00
N ILE A 18 36.27 8.75 -7.90
CA ILE A 18 35.85 9.54 -6.72
C ILE A 18 34.32 9.63 -6.64
N GLY A 19 33.63 9.87 -7.75
CA GLY A 19 32.18 9.96 -7.79
C GLY A 19 31.49 8.65 -7.38
N LEU A 20 31.97 7.51 -7.89
CA LEU A 20 31.51 6.17 -7.50
C LEU A 20 31.84 5.85 -6.05
N TYR A 21 33.06 6.17 -5.60
CA TYR A 21 33.48 5.92 -4.23
C TYR A 21 32.60 6.71 -3.23
N LEU A 22 32.37 7.99 -3.48
CA LEU A 22 31.50 8.81 -2.64
C LEU A 22 30.03 8.37 -2.74
N GLY A 23 29.56 8.02 -3.94
CA GLY A 23 28.19 7.57 -4.17
C GLY A 23 27.86 6.20 -3.57
N TRP A 24 28.85 5.31 -3.40
CA TRP A 24 28.62 3.94 -2.91
C TRP A 24 29.02 3.75 -1.44
N VAL A 25 30.08 4.43 -0.97
CA VAL A 25 30.62 4.21 0.39
C VAL A 25 29.98 5.12 1.45
N ARG A 26 29.62 6.37 1.09
CA ARG A 26 29.06 7.33 2.05
C ARG A 26 27.53 7.30 2.12
N PHE A 27 26.86 6.98 1.02
CA PHE A 27 25.43 6.78 0.95
C PHE A 27 25.18 5.42 0.32
N PRO A 28 25.14 4.32 1.09
CA PRO A 28 24.59 3.10 0.55
C PRO A 28 23.19 3.46 0.03
N VAL A 29 22.97 3.26 -1.26
CA VAL A 29 21.62 3.18 -1.82
C VAL A 29 21.01 1.92 -1.22
N GLU A 30 20.57 2.02 0.03
CA GLU A 30 19.54 1.14 0.50
C GLU A 30 18.34 1.43 -0.40
N PHE A 31 18.22 0.67 -1.48
CA PHE A 31 16.93 0.15 -1.86
C PHE A 31 16.44 -0.59 -0.62
N VAL A 32 15.89 0.17 0.33
CA VAL A 32 15.10 -0.41 1.40
C VAL A 32 13.93 -1.00 0.63
N ASP A 33 14.02 -2.30 0.36
CA ASP A 33 12.87 -3.17 0.20
C ASP A 33 11.99 -2.89 1.41
N SER A 34 11.18 -1.84 1.29
CA SER A 34 10.36 -1.32 2.36
C SER A 34 9.36 -2.43 2.63
N PRO A 35 9.50 -3.16 3.75
CA PRO A 35 8.56 -4.23 4.05
C PRO A 35 7.16 -3.61 4.02
N ALA A 36 6.14 -4.34 3.59
CA ALA A 36 4.76 -3.83 3.54
C ALA A 36 4.28 -3.27 4.90
N SER A 37 5.00 -3.53 5.99
CA SER A 37 4.83 -2.92 7.30
C SER A 37 5.23 -1.43 7.37
N SER A 38 6.17 -0.94 6.55
CA SER A 38 6.61 0.48 6.47
C SER A 38 5.85 1.30 5.42
N LEU A 39 4.90 0.70 4.69
CA LEU A 39 3.94 1.44 3.87
C LEU A 39 3.22 2.45 4.77
N SER A 40 3.17 3.71 4.33
CA SER A 40 2.40 4.74 5.04
C SER A 40 0.96 4.27 5.23
N GLN A 41 0.31 4.69 6.33
CA GLN A 41 -1.05 4.28 6.65
C GLN A 41 -2.00 4.44 5.44
N ARG A 42 -1.78 5.47 4.60
CA ARG A 42 -2.54 5.70 3.37
C ARG A 42 -2.45 4.53 2.38
N TYR A 43 -1.27 3.94 2.17
CA TYR A 43 -1.15 2.82 1.23
C TYR A 43 -1.77 1.52 1.75
N LYS A 44 -1.76 1.32 3.07
CA LYS A 44 -2.45 0.18 3.70
C LYS A 44 -3.97 0.32 3.54
N ASP A 45 -4.45 1.55 3.70
CA ASP A 45 -5.84 1.95 3.50
C ASP A 45 -6.29 1.77 2.03
N ASP A 46 -5.47 2.18 1.06
CA ASP A 46 -5.77 1.98 -0.36
C ASP A 46 -5.76 0.49 -0.74
N PHE A 47 -4.84 -0.30 -0.17
CA PHE A 47 -4.75 -1.74 -0.41
C PHE A 47 -5.98 -2.49 0.10
N ILE A 48 -6.49 -2.17 1.30
CA ILE A 48 -7.69 -2.82 1.82
C ILE A 48 -8.95 -2.46 1.03
N VAL A 49 -9.08 -1.21 0.54
CA VAL A 49 -10.17 -0.84 -0.39
C VAL A 49 -10.09 -1.68 -1.67
N MET A 50 -8.90 -1.89 -2.22
CA MET A 50 -8.71 -2.73 -3.40
C MET A 50 -9.10 -4.19 -3.14
N VAL A 51 -8.71 -4.75 -1.99
CA VAL A 51 -9.10 -6.12 -1.62
C VAL A 51 -10.61 -6.21 -1.36
N ALA A 52 -11.22 -5.22 -0.70
CA ALA A 52 -12.64 -5.18 -0.43
C ALA A 52 -13.48 -5.06 -1.71
N SER A 53 -13.04 -4.23 -2.66
CA SER A 53 -13.70 -4.12 -3.97
C SER A 53 -13.60 -5.41 -4.79
N GLY A 54 -12.48 -6.12 -4.73
CA GLY A 54 -12.33 -7.46 -5.31
C GLY A 54 -13.28 -8.46 -4.66
N TYR A 55 -13.37 -8.46 -3.33
CA TYR A 55 -14.29 -9.32 -2.57
C TYR A 55 -15.75 -9.12 -2.98
N VAL A 56 -16.22 -7.88 -3.15
CA VAL A 56 -17.60 -7.61 -3.56
C VAL A 56 -17.92 -8.18 -4.95
N LYS A 57 -16.92 -8.27 -5.84
CA LYS A 57 -17.10 -8.83 -7.19
C LYS A 57 -17.00 -10.35 -7.22
N ASP A 58 -16.02 -10.90 -6.52
CA ASP A 58 -15.69 -12.33 -6.61
C ASP A 58 -16.40 -13.17 -5.54
N GLY A 59 -16.85 -12.55 -4.44
CA GLY A 59 -17.47 -13.21 -3.29
C GLY A 59 -16.53 -14.06 -2.44
N ASP A 60 -15.23 -14.08 -2.76
CA ASP A 60 -14.23 -14.93 -2.09
C ASP A 60 -13.68 -14.26 -0.82
N LEU A 61 -14.35 -14.50 0.31
CA LEU A 61 -13.91 -14.02 1.61
C LEU A 61 -12.55 -14.62 2.02
N GLY A 62 -12.30 -15.90 1.70
CA GLY A 62 -11.06 -16.58 2.05
C GLY A 62 -9.86 -15.94 1.34
N GLY A 63 -10.01 -15.70 0.04
CA GLY A 63 -9.03 -14.99 -0.77
C GLY A 63 -8.81 -13.54 -0.33
N ALA A 64 -9.85 -12.84 0.11
CA ALA A 64 -9.71 -11.48 0.64
C ALA A 64 -8.88 -11.48 1.93
N VAL A 65 -9.18 -12.38 2.87
CA VAL A 65 -8.41 -12.52 4.11
C VAL A 65 -6.95 -12.89 3.84
N GLU A 66 -6.69 -13.83 2.94
CA GLU A 66 -5.31 -14.24 2.62
C GLU A 66 -4.49 -13.09 2.04
N ARG A 67 -5.08 -12.25 1.17
CA ARG A 67 -4.44 -11.03 0.68
C ARG A 67 -4.17 -10.02 1.80
N LEU A 68 -5.10 -9.87 2.74
CA LEU A 68 -4.91 -8.97 3.89
C LEU A 68 -3.86 -9.46 4.89
N ARG A 69 -3.54 -10.77 4.93
CA ARG A 69 -2.44 -11.29 5.75
C ARG A 69 -1.08 -10.75 5.32
N LEU A 70 -0.92 -10.35 4.05
CA LEU A 70 0.30 -9.71 3.55
C LEU A 70 0.64 -8.40 4.27
N LEU A 71 -0.37 -7.73 4.85
CA LEU A 71 -0.16 -6.53 5.68
C LEU A 71 0.49 -6.83 7.04
N GLY A 72 0.56 -8.10 7.46
CA GLY A 72 1.13 -8.51 8.73
C GLY A 72 0.34 -8.03 9.97
N VAL A 73 -0.94 -7.70 9.81
CA VAL A 73 -1.79 -7.22 10.91
C VAL A 73 -2.20 -8.38 11.82
N ALA A 74 -2.14 -8.15 13.14
CA ALA A 74 -2.44 -9.19 14.13
C ALA A 74 -3.91 -9.63 14.12
N ASN A 75 -4.83 -8.74 13.75
CA ASN A 75 -6.27 -9.02 13.70
C ASN A 75 -6.90 -8.34 12.48
N ILE A 76 -7.06 -9.10 11.39
CA ILE A 76 -7.62 -8.60 10.13
C ILE A 76 -9.04 -8.04 10.32
N PRO A 77 -9.99 -8.75 10.96
CA PRO A 77 -11.33 -8.20 11.21
C PRO A 77 -11.33 -6.86 11.94
N ALA A 78 -10.51 -6.72 13.00
CA ALA A 78 -10.43 -5.47 13.75
C ALA A 78 -9.79 -4.34 12.92
N PHE A 79 -8.77 -4.66 12.12
CA PHE A 79 -8.13 -3.70 11.22
C PHE A 79 -9.10 -3.21 10.14
N VAL A 80 -9.86 -4.10 9.52
CA VAL A 80 -10.90 -3.75 8.53
C VAL A 80 -11.94 -2.83 9.14
N GLN A 81 -12.39 -3.14 10.35
CA GLN A 81 -13.33 -2.30 11.09
C GLN A 81 -12.76 -0.89 11.29
N GLU A 82 -11.53 -0.77 11.82
CA GLU A 82 -10.90 0.52 12.11
C GLU A 82 -10.74 1.38 10.84
N VAL A 83 -10.29 0.78 9.73
CA VAL A 83 -10.15 1.49 8.45
C VAL A 83 -11.52 1.98 7.97
N THR A 84 -12.54 1.12 8.05
CA THR A 84 -13.90 1.47 7.62
C THR A 84 -14.46 2.64 8.42
N GLU A 85 -14.30 2.62 9.75
CA GLU A 85 -14.75 3.70 10.62
C GLU A 85 -13.98 5.01 10.35
N ARG A 86 -12.67 4.92 10.06
CA ARG A 86 -11.86 6.06 9.66
C ARG A 86 -12.33 6.66 8.32
N TYR A 87 -12.68 5.82 7.34
CA TYR A 87 -13.18 6.28 6.04
C TYR A 87 -14.52 7.01 6.16
N ILE A 88 -15.44 6.46 6.98
CA ILE A 88 -16.71 7.12 7.30
C ILE A 88 -16.46 8.46 7.99
N SER A 89 -15.61 8.48 9.02
CA SER A 89 -15.32 9.69 9.82
C SER A 89 -14.68 10.79 8.99
N ASN A 90 -13.82 10.43 8.04
CA ASN A 90 -13.17 11.36 7.14
C ASN A 90 -14.04 11.76 5.94
N SER A 91 -15.28 11.26 5.83
CA SER A 91 -16.18 11.48 4.70
C SER A 91 -15.52 11.17 3.35
N GLN A 92 -14.80 10.04 3.30
CA GLN A 92 -14.23 9.51 2.07
C GLN A 92 -15.33 9.09 1.07
N ASN A 93 -14.92 8.64 -0.11
CA ASN A 93 -15.86 8.20 -1.15
C ASN A 93 -16.84 7.14 -0.62
N ALA A 94 -18.14 7.35 -0.87
CA ALA A 94 -19.22 6.47 -0.44
C ALA A 94 -19.13 5.06 -1.07
N ASP A 95 -18.61 4.95 -2.29
CA ASP A 95 -18.39 3.68 -2.98
C ASP A 95 -17.34 2.85 -2.23
N ASP A 96 -16.20 3.47 -1.88
CA ASP A 96 -15.12 2.83 -1.10
C ASP A 96 -15.61 2.41 0.29
N ILE A 97 -16.39 3.27 0.94
CA ILE A 97 -17.01 2.94 2.23
C ILE A 97 -17.94 1.73 2.08
N SER A 98 -18.74 1.67 1.02
CA SER A 98 -19.72 0.58 0.83
C SER A 98 -19.05 -0.79 0.66
N VAL A 99 -17.92 -0.87 -0.07
CA VAL A 99 -17.18 -2.13 -0.25
C VAL A 99 -16.45 -2.53 1.02
N LEU A 100 -15.90 -1.56 1.77
CA LEU A 100 -15.29 -1.79 3.07
C LEU A 100 -16.31 -2.29 4.10
N VAL A 101 -17.51 -1.72 4.12
CA VAL A 101 -18.61 -2.16 4.98
C VAL A 101 -19.04 -3.59 4.64
N ALA A 102 -19.16 -3.94 3.35
CA ALA A 102 -19.50 -5.30 2.93
C ALA A 102 -18.44 -6.32 3.41
N LEU A 103 -17.16 -5.98 3.31
CA LEU A 103 -16.08 -6.82 3.83
C LEU A 103 -16.11 -6.91 5.36
N SER A 104 -16.26 -5.78 6.06
CA SER A 104 -16.32 -5.74 7.53
C SER A 104 -17.50 -6.56 8.07
N GLU A 105 -18.66 -6.47 7.42
CA GLU A 105 -19.84 -7.26 7.72
C GLU A 105 -19.58 -8.77 7.57
N SER A 106 -18.98 -9.18 6.44
CA SER A 106 -18.65 -10.59 6.18
C SER A 106 -17.66 -11.18 7.19
N LEU A 107 -16.81 -10.32 7.78
CA LEU A 107 -15.89 -10.68 8.86
C LEU A 107 -16.54 -10.64 10.25
N GLY A 108 -17.86 -10.41 10.34
CA GLY A 108 -18.61 -10.35 11.59
C GLY A 108 -18.39 -9.06 12.38
N ARG A 109 -17.91 -7.99 11.74
CA ARG A 109 -17.57 -6.71 12.36
C ARG A 109 -18.39 -5.57 11.75
N LEU A 110 -19.69 -5.57 11.99
CA LEU A 110 -20.56 -4.47 11.59
C LEU A 110 -20.82 -3.53 12.77
N THR A 111 -20.51 -2.24 12.62
CA THR A 111 -20.79 -1.23 13.65
C THR A 111 -21.97 -0.32 13.25
N PRO A 112 -22.62 0.38 14.21
CA PRO A 112 -23.79 1.21 13.90
C PRO A 112 -23.54 2.28 12.84
N ILE A 113 -22.34 2.86 12.80
CA ILE A 113 -21.98 3.89 11.82
C ILE A 113 -21.86 3.36 10.38
N MET A 114 -21.74 2.03 10.21
CA MET A 114 -21.66 1.37 8.92
C MET A 114 -23.04 1.06 8.31
N GLN A 115 -24.09 1.01 9.13
CA GLN A 115 -25.45 0.60 8.70
C GLN A 115 -26.01 1.39 7.51
N PRO A 116 -25.82 2.73 7.41
CA PRO A 116 -26.31 3.50 6.27
C PRO A 116 -25.66 3.10 4.93
N TYR A 117 -24.43 2.59 4.95
CA TYR A 117 -23.64 2.29 3.77
C TYR A 117 -23.84 0.87 3.24
N ARG A 118 -24.52 -0.01 4.00
CA ARG A 118 -24.86 -1.39 3.59
C ARG A 118 -25.76 -1.42 2.35
N GLN A 119 -26.60 -0.40 2.15
CA GLN A 119 -27.59 -0.37 1.07
C GLN A 119 -27.00 0.02 -0.29
N ILE A 120 -25.80 0.63 -0.30
CA ILE A 120 -25.17 1.18 -1.50
C ILE A 120 -24.60 0.05 -2.37
N SER A 121 -24.15 -1.04 -1.75
CA SER A 121 -23.54 -2.20 -2.41
C SER A 121 -24.51 -3.02 -3.28
N GLY A 122 -25.82 -2.76 -3.22
CA GLY A 122 -26.86 -3.53 -3.90
C GLY A 122 -27.37 -2.97 -5.24
N THR A 123 -26.81 -1.85 -5.75
CA THR A 123 -27.35 -1.15 -6.93
C THR A 123 -26.52 -1.34 -8.23
N GLY A 124 -25.47 -2.17 -8.20
CA GLY A 124 -24.65 -2.49 -9.38
C GLY A 124 -24.99 -3.86 -9.98
N GLY A 125 -26.16 -3.98 -10.60
CA GLY A 125 -26.56 -5.14 -11.43
C GLY A 125 -26.37 -4.85 -12.91
#